data_AF-A0A1X7VWV3-F1
#
_entry.id   AF-A0A1X7VWV3-F1
#
_cell.length_a   1.000
_cell.length_b   1.000
_cell.length_c   1.000
_cell.angle_alpha   90.00
_cell.angle_beta   90.00
_cell.angle_gamma   90.00
#
_symmetry.space_group_name_H-M   'P 1'
#
loop_
_entity.id
_entity.type
_entity.pdbx_description
1 polymer ?
#
loop_
_entity_poly.entity_id
_entity_poly.type
_entity_poly.pdbx_seq_one_letter_code
_entity_poly.pdbx_strand_id
1 'polypeptide(L)'
;MGVDCSDIRVVIHWGPPSSLEQYVQETGRAGRDGQPSKAILYYGKPGRHVSQDVKDYAMEKNKCRRDMLMKNFLFCDSECVSEDKLNCRDVCSTS
;
A
#
# COMPACT_ATOMS: atom_id res chain seq x y z
N MET A 1 5.54 -18.26 -8.52
CA MET A 1 6.33 -18.25 -9.78
C MET A 1 6.26 -16.83 -10.37
N GLY A 2 7.39 -16.24 -10.75
CA GLY A 2 7.58 -14.78 -10.76
C GLY A 2 7.49 -14.12 -12.13
N VAL A 3 6.70 -13.05 -12.20
CA VAL A 3 6.87 -11.96 -13.16
C VAL A 3 8.09 -11.17 -12.71
N ASP A 4 9.17 -11.18 -13.50
CA ASP A 4 10.38 -10.39 -13.28
C ASP A 4 10.47 -9.27 -14.31
N CYS A 5 9.61 -8.27 -14.12
CA CYS A 5 9.56 -7.05 -14.90
C CYS A 5 9.90 -5.93 -13.91
N SER A 6 11.10 -5.37 -14.03
CA SER A 6 11.62 -4.38 -13.08
C SER A 6 10.99 -3.00 -13.27
N ASP A 7 10.43 -2.74 -14.45
CA ASP A 7 9.88 -1.46 -14.90
C ASP A 7 8.36 -1.32 -14.68
N ILE A 8 7.76 -2.12 -13.79
CA ILE A 8 6.34 -1.98 -13.43
C ILE A 8 6.11 -0.60 -12.78
N ARG A 9 5.27 0.23 -13.41
CA ARG A 9 4.91 1.58 -12.94
C ARG A 9 3.65 1.65 -12.10
N VAL A 10 2.71 0.77 -12.37
CA VAL A 10 1.41 0.78 -11.70
C VAL A 10 0.99 -0.64 -11.39
N VAL A 11 0.60 -0.87 -10.14
CA VAL A 11 -0.10 -2.09 -9.72
C VAL A 11 -1.52 -1.69 -9.30
N ILE A 12 -2.51 -2.35 -9.89
CA ILE A 12 -3.92 -2.07 -9.63
C ILE A 12 -4.53 -3.32 -9.00
N HIS A 13 -5.08 -3.17 -7.80
CA HIS A 13 -5.87 -4.20 -7.14
C HIS A 13 -7.34 -3.91 -7.42
N TRP A 14 -7.98 -4.82 -8.16
CA TRP A 14 -9.42 -4.77 -8.41
C TRP A 14 -10.17 -5.55 -7.32
N GLY A 15 -10.34 -4.89 -6.18
CA GLY A 15 -10.84 -5.50 -4.95
C GLY A 15 -9.72 -5.67 -3.91
N PRO A 16 -10.08 -5.71 -2.62
CA PRO A 16 -9.11 -5.91 -1.55
C PRO A 16 -8.53 -7.33 -1.59
N PRO A 17 -7.21 -7.49 -1.40
CA PRO A 17 -6.59 -8.78 -1.19
C PRO A 17 -7.04 -9.40 0.13
N SER A 18 -6.75 -10.68 0.33
CA SER A 18 -7.24 -11.39 1.52
C SER A 18 -6.53 -10.97 2.81
N SER A 19 -5.28 -10.51 2.71
CA SER A 19 -4.46 -10.02 3.83
C SER A 19 -3.51 -8.89 3.41
N LEU A 20 -3.00 -8.14 4.39
CA LEU A 20 -2.07 -7.03 4.12
C LEU A 20 -0.70 -7.53 3.62
N GLU A 21 -0.27 -8.72 4.02
CA GLU A 21 0.96 -9.36 3.52
C GLU A 21 0.86 -9.65 2.02
N GLN A 22 -0.29 -10.13 1.56
CA GLN A 22 -0.53 -10.32 0.13
C GLN A 22 -0.47 -8.99 -0.61
N TYR A 23 -1.13 -7.95 -0.07
CA TYR A 23 -1.08 -6.61 -0.66
C TYR A 23 0.37 -6.11 -0.82
N VAL A 24 1.20 -6.25 0.21
CA VAL A 24 2.61 -5.82 0.18
C VAL A 24 3.42 -6.65 -0.82
N GLN A 25 3.22 -7.98 -0.86
CA GLN A 25 3.92 -8.84 -1.80
C GLN A 25 3.56 -8.53 -3.26
N GLU A 26 2.30 -8.21 -3.53
CA GLU A 26 1.78 -7.89 -4.86
C GLU A 26 2.22 -6.49 -5.31
N THR A 27 2.04 -5.47 -4.47
CA THR A 27 2.47 -4.09 -4.74
C THR A 27 4.00 -3.95 -4.82
N GLY A 28 4.76 -4.72 -4.05
CA GLY A 28 6.24 -4.73 -4.03
C GLY A 28 6.89 -5.23 -5.34
N ARG A 29 6.08 -5.58 -6.35
CA ARG A 29 6.55 -5.81 -7.72
C ARG A 29 6.82 -4.52 -8.48
N ALA A 30 6.18 -3.41 -8.09
CA ALA A 30 6.35 -2.11 -8.74
C ALA A 30 7.67 -1.44 -8.37
N GLY A 31 8.25 -0.67 -9.30
CA GLY A 31 9.37 0.24 -9.03
C GLY A 31 10.68 -0.42 -8.59
N ARG A 32 10.96 -1.65 -9.04
CA ARG A 32 12.22 -2.36 -8.72
C ARG A 32 13.45 -1.73 -9.36
N ASP A 33 13.26 -0.89 -10.36
CA ASP A 33 14.28 -0.04 -10.97
C ASP A 33 14.54 1.27 -10.20
N GLY A 34 13.89 1.46 -9.04
CA GLY A 34 14.05 2.64 -8.19
C GLY A 34 13.29 3.87 -8.67
N GLN A 35 12.56 3.80 -9.79
CA GLN A 35 11.77 4.90 -10.30
C GLN A 35 10.41 4.98 -9.60
N PRO A 36 9.79 6.18 -9.50
CA PRO A 36 8.48 6.34 -8.89
C PRO A 36 7.43 5.42 -9.51
N SER A 37 6.69 4.72 -8.66
CA SER A 37 5.61 3.82 -9.05
C SER A 37 4.38 4.04 -8.17
N LYS A 38 3.23 3.51 -8.60
CA LYS A 38 1.96 3.67 -7.90
C LYS A 38 1.32 2.32 -7.61
N ALA A 39 0.77 2.20 -6.42
CA ALA A 39 -0.16 1.14 -6.04
C ALA A 39 -1.55 1.75 -5.88
N ILE A 40 -2.53 1.21 -6.60
CA ILE A 40 -3.93 1.65 -6.56
C ILE A 40 -4.77 0.48 -6.07
N LEU A 41 -5.55 0.71 -5.01
CA LEU A 41 -6.50 -0.25 -4.48
C LEU A 41 -7.92 0.24 -4.71
N TYR A 42 -8.65 -0.43 -5.59
CA TYR A 42 -10.09 -0.25 -5.70
C TYR A 42 -10.77 -1.14 -4.66
N TYR A 43 -11.51 -0.52 -3.75
CA TYR A 43 -12.27 -1.22 -2.74
C TYR A 43 -13.72 -0.75 -2.75
N GLY A 44 -14.64 -1.71 -2.63
CA GLY A 44 -16.07 -1.48 -2.47
C GLY A 44 -16.54 -2.02 -1.13
N LYS A 45 -17.70 -2.68 -1.09
CA LYS A 45 -18.09 -3.48 0.07
C LYS A 45 -17.07 -4.63 0.24
N PRO A 46 -16.32 -4.70 1.36
CA PRO A 46 -15.35 -5.76 1.55
C PRO A 46 -16.07 -7.11 1.62
N GLY A 47 -15.55 -8.10 0.90
CA GLY A 47 -16.04 -9.47 0.95
C GLY A 47 -15.83 -10.10 2.33
N ARG A 48 -16.57 -11.18 2.62
CA ARG A 48 -16.49 -11.91 3.91
C ARG A 48 -15.10 -12.47 4.23
N HIS A 49 -14.28 -12.69 3.19
CA HIS A 49 -12.96 -13.32 3.26
C HIS A 49 -11.78 -12.34 3.29
N VAL A 50 -12.06 -11.06 3.55
CA VAL A 50 -11.02 -10.03 3.71
C VAL A 50 -10.71 -9.88 5.19
N SER A 51 -9.43 -9.91 5.54
CA SER A 51 -8.95 -9.71 6.91
C SER A 51 -9.29 -8.30 7.43
N GLN A 52 -9.27 -8.12 8.75
CA GLN A 52 -9.69 -6.85 9.36
C GLN A 52 -8.67 -5.72 9.10
N ASP A 53 -7.38 -6.04 9.13
CA ASP A 53 -6.25 -5.18 8.79
C ASP A 53 -6.37 -4.56 7.39
N VAL A 54 -6.80 -5.34 6.37
CA VAL A 54 -7.03 -4.79 5.02
C VAL A 54 -8.24 -3.86 4.99
N LYS A 55 -9.29 -4.15 5.76
CA LYS A 55 -10.46 -3.27 5.86
C LYS A 55 -10.08 -1.95 6.55
N ASP A 56 -9.34 -2.03 7.65
CA ASP A 56 -8.87 -0.86 8.39
C ASP A 56 -7.93 -0.03 7.51
N TYR A 57 -7.01 -0.69 6.79
CA TYR A 57 -6.16 -0.05 5.78
C TYR A 57 -6.98 0.64 4.70
N ALA A 58 -8.02 0.03 4.13
CA ALA A 58 -8.80 0.66 3.07
C ALA A 58 -9.72 1.79 3.58
N MET A 59 -10.25 1.66 4.81
CA MET A 59 -11.25 2.59 5.35
C MET A 59 -10.65 3.79 6.08
N GLU A 60 -9.43 3.66 6.64
CA GLU A 60 -8.73 4.75 7.31
C GLU A 60 -8.40 5.88 6.30
N LYS A 61 -8.62 7.13 6.70
CA LYS A 61 -8.45 8.31 5.83
C LYS A 61 -7.42 9.30 6.35
N ASN A 62 -7.06 9.22 7.62
CA ASN A 62 -6.29 10.25 8.31
C ASN A 62 -4.87 9.81 8.69
N LYS A 63 -4.49 8.55 8.40
CA LYS A 63 -3.15 8.02 8.71
C LYS A 63 -2.36 7.77 7.44
N CYS A 64 -1.05 8.05 7.50
CA CYS A 64 -0.11 7.78 6.41
C CYS A 64 -0.17 6.30 6.02
N ARG A 65 -0.42 5.98 4.74
CA ARG A 65 -0.48 4.59 4.26
C ARG A 65 0.79 3.82 4.53
N ARG A 66 1.95 4.48 4.34
CA ARG A 66 3.25 3.88 4.59
C ARG A 66 3.41 3.54 6.08
N ASP A 67 3.04 4.44 6.98
CA ASP A 67 3.06 4.19 8.43
C ASP A 67 2.15 3.02 8.82
N MET A 68 0.92 2.97 8.29
CA MET A 68 0.00 1.86 8.53
C MET A 68 0.57 0.50 8.10
N LEU A 69 1.25 0.45 6.95
CA LEU A 69 1.94 -0.76 6.51
C LEU A 69 3.13 -1.06 7.43
N MET A 70 4.03 -0.11 7.65
CA MET A 70 5.25 -0.34 8.43
C MET A 70 4.98 -0.81 9.86
N LYS A 71 3.96 -0.26 10.54
CA LYS A 71 3.53 -0.70 11.87
C LYS A 71 3.10 -2.17 11.91
N ASN A 72 2.49 -2.67 10.84
CA ASN A 72 2.04 -4.05 10.76
C ASN A 72 3.23 -5.02 10.61
N PHE A 73 4.32 -4.60 9.95
CA PHE A 73 5.45 -5.49 9.63
C PHE A 73 6.69 -5.33 10.53
N LEU A 74 6.98 -4.14 11.06
CA LEU A 74 8.33 -3.83 11.57
C LEU A 74 8.41 -3.45 13.05
N PHE A 75 7.31 -3.46 13.82
CA PHE A 75 7.32 -3.06 15.25
C PHE A 75 8.13 -1.76 15.52
N CYS A 76 8.13 -0.85 14.55
CA CYS A 76 8.95 0.35 14.56
C CYS A 76 8.05 1.54 14.30
N ASP A 77 8.07 2.51 15.20
CA ASP A 77 7.38 3.79 15.03
C ASP A 77 8.18 4.67 14.06
N SER A 78 8.04 4.38 12.77
CA SER A 78 8.63 5.19 11.71
C SER A 78 7.64 6.30 11.31
N GLU A 79 7.95 7.54 11.65
CA GLU A 79 7.17 8.69 11.18
C GLU A 79 7.48 9.01 9.71
N CYS A 80 6.44 9.27 8.90
CA CYS A 80 6.60 9.70 7.51
C CYS A 80 7.31 11.06 7.46
N VAL A 81 8.60 11.07 7.07
CA VAL A 81 9.46 12.27 7.02
C VAL A 81 8.97 13.26 5.94
N SER A 82 9.16 14.56 6.16
CA SER A 82 8.60 15.67 5.37
C SER A 82 8.93 15.64 3.87
N GLU A 83 10.10 15.18 3.47
CA GLU A 83 10.52 15.08 2.05
C GLU A 83 9.77 13.96 1.28
N ASP A 84 9.28 12.94 1.98
CA ASP A 84 8.55 11.80 1.40
C ASP A 84 7.05 12.04 1.21
N LYS A 85 6.51 13.16 1.73
CA LYS A 85 5.07 13.46 1.67
C LYS A 85 4.59 13.65 0.22
N LEU A 86 5.42 14.20 -0.67
CA LEU A 86 5.08 14.35 -2.10
C LEU A 86 4.98 13.01 -2.84
N ASN A 87 5.61 11.95 -2.34
CA ASN A 87 5.60 10.62 -2.93
C ASN A 87 4.58 9.68 -2.26
N CYS A 88 4.02 10.06 -1.10
CA CYS A 88 2.96 9.35 -0.40
C CYS A 88 1.58 9.97 -0.74
N ARG A 89 1.11 9.75 -1.97
CA ARG A 89 0.12 10.60 -2.67
C ARG A 89 -1.39 10.35 -2.45
N ASP A 90 -1.83 9.89 -1.27
CA ASP A 90 -3.28 9.84 -0.98
C ASP A 90 -3.66 10.57 0.30
N VAL A 91 -3.13 10.16 1.44
CA VAL A 91 -3.44 10.79 2.74
C VAL A 91 -2.45 11.90 3.08
N CYS A 92 -1.17 11.67 2.84
CA CYS A 92 -0.11 12.61 3.25
C CYS A 92 -0.01 13.86 2.39
N SER A 93 -0.56 13.84 1.18
CA SER A 93 -0.65 15.02 0.32
C SER A 93 -1.76 15.99 0.73
N THR A 94 -2.68 15.57 1.59
CA THR A 94 -3.81 16.38 2.09
C THR A 94 -3.61 16.90 3.52
N SER A 95 -2.50 16.54 4.19
CA SER A 95 -2.19 16.89 5.59
C SER A 95 -1.07 17.91 5.69
#